data_AF-A0A7C3L7V6-F1
#
_entry.id   AF-A0A7C3L7V6-F1
#
_cell.length_a   1.000
_cell.length_b   1.000
_cell.length_c   1.000
_cell.angle_alpha   90.00
_cell.angle_beta   90.00
_cell.angle_gamma   90.00
#
_symmetry.space_group_name_H-M   'P 1'
#
loop_
_entity.id
_entity.type
_entity.pdbx_description
1 polymer ?
#
loop_
_entity_poly.entity_id
_entity_poly.type
_entity_poly.pdbx_seq_one_letter_code
_entity_poly.pdbx_strand_id
1 'polypeptide(L)'
;AVKRSLSAVADYSLTDGVIQQSPVTEAVAALLGLPELKTIAFKNMGGKIKLLKGGKVKLNTTLSAQGLTASTDGTVNLDGVLNLPVEINISQGLAQKIRNKTLKKLLAAKNGGTAVKFQVGGTYDSPRVALAPSFIKAQARRAVKAKVVEQLDKVIKKDSKAAGGIKLLKGLFGQ
;
A
#
# COMPACT_ATOMS: atom_id res chain seq x y z
N ALA A 1 -12.05 -12.34 43.77
CA ALA A 1 -12.14 -12.13 42.31
C ALA A 1 -10.84 -12.60 41.65
N VAL A 2 -10.87 -13.67 40.85
CA VAL A 2 -9.67 -14.14 40.14
C VAL A 2 -9.41 -13.22 38.95
N LYS A 3 -8.29 -12.49 38.98
CA LYS A 3 -7.78 -11.72 37.83
C LYS A 3 -7.38 -12.70 36.73
N ARG A 4 -8.31 -13.05 35.84
CA ARG A 4 -8.00 -13.81 34.61
C ARG A 4 -7.35 -12.87 33.59
N SER A 5 -6.06 -12.55 33.79
CA SER A 5 -5.26 -11.92 32.75
C SER A 5 -4.41 -12.99 32.07
N LEU A 6 -4.83 -13.44 30.90
CA LEU A 6 -4.01 -14.27 30.03
C LEU A 6 -3.04 -13.36 29.28
N SER A 7 -1.75 -13.44 29.63
CA SER A 7 -0.66 -12.79 28.92
C SER A 7 0.24 -13.91 28.40
N ALA A 8 0.54 -13.87 27.11
CA ALA A 8 1.43 -14.83 26.47
C ALA A 8 2.37 -14.07 25.54
N VAL A 9 3.63 -14.49 25.49
CA VAL A 9 4.60 -14.04 24.51
C VAL A 9 5.12 -15.29 23.83
N ALA A 10 5.10 -15.30 22.51
CA ALA A 10 5.59 -16.41 21.72
C ALA A 10 6.39 -15.86 20.54
N ASP A 11 7.51 -16.51 20.27
CA ASP A 11 8.26 -16.36 19.04
C ASP A 11 7.97 -17.58 18.17
N TYR A 12 7.83 -17.38 16.87
CA TYR A 12 7.55 -18.46 15.93
C TYR A 12 8.37 -18.31 14.66
N SER A 13 8.71 -19.43 14.05
CA SER A 13 9.40 -19.50 12.78
C SER A 13 8.93 -20.75 12.04
N LEU A 14 8.45 -20.55 10.81
CA LEU A 14 8.07 -21.58 9.87
C LEU A 14 8.97 -21.45 8.65
N THR A 15 9.50 -22.57 8.18
CA THR A 15 10.34 -22.67 6.98
C THR A 15 9.62 -23.49 5.94
N ASP A 16 9.82 -23.15 4.66
CA ASP A 16 9.35 -23.92 3.50
C ASP A 16 7.87 -24.34 3.56
N GLY A 17 7.01 -23.36 3.84
CA GLY A 17 5.57 -23.56 3.98
C GLY A 17 4.76 -22.98 2.82
N VAL A 18 3.47 -23.33 2.79
CA VAL A 18 2.52 -22.83 1.79
C VAL A 18 1.27 -22.31 2.48
N ILE A 19 0.91 -21.06 2.21
CA ILE A 19 -0.38 -20.48 2.59
C ILE A 19 -1.32 -20.67 1.40
N GLN A 20 -2.39 -21.43 1.58
CA GLN A 20 -3.36 -21.70 0.52
C GLN A 20 -4.74 -21.17 0.91
N GLN A 21 -5.39 -20.46 -0.01
CA GLN A 21 -6.83 -20.14 0.03
C GLN A 21 -7.32 -19.51 1.34
N SER A 22 -6.48 -18.69 1.98
CA SER A 22 -6.95 -17.91 3.13
C SER A 22 -7.78 -16.71 2.64
N PRO A 23 -8.83 -16.30 3.37
CA PRO A 23 -9.61 -15.11 3.03
C PRO A 23 -8.73 -13.85 2.84
N VAL A 24 -7.65 -13.73 3.62
CA VAL A 24 -6.69 -12.63 3.54
C VAL A 24 -5.88 -12.68 2.24
N THR A 25 -5.34 -13.85 1.89
CA THR A 25 -4.58 -14.03 0.64
C THR A 25 -5.45 -13.80 -0.59
N GLU A 26 -6.72 -14.18 -0.53
CA GLU A 26 -7.68 -13.93 -1.62
C GLU A 26 -7.99 -12.45 -1.79
N ALA A 27 -8.25 -11.73 -0.69
CA ALA A 27 -8.54 -10.30 -0.75
C ALA A 27 -7.33 -9.49 -1.26
N VAL A 28 -6.10 -9.86 -0.86
CA VAL A 28 -4.87 -9.25 -1.37
C VAL A 28 -4.66 -9.57 -2.86
N ALA A 29 -4.89 -10.82 -3.28
CA ALA A 29 -4.80 -11.23 -4.68
C ALA A 29 -5.79 -10.47 -5.57
N ALA A 30 -7.03 -10.27 -5.09
CA ALA A 30 -8.06 -9.53 -5.78
C ALA A 30 -7.68 -8.04 -5.94
N LEU A 31 -7.17 -7.40 -4.87
CA LEU A 31 -6.77 -6.00 -4.91
C LEU A 31 -5.60 -5.75 -5.88
N LEU A 32 -4.60 -6.63 -5.85
CA LEU A 32 -3.42 -6.56 -6.72
C LEU A 32 -3.72 -7.08 -8.14
N GLY A 33 -4.81 -7.81 -8.34
CA GLY A 33 -5.09 -8.51 -9.59
C GLY A 33 -4.01 -9.55 -9.92
N LEU A 34 -3.44 -10.17 -8.89
CA LEU A 34 -2.37 -11.16 -8.98
C LEU A 34 -2.86 -12.49 -8.39
N PRO A 35 -3.43 -13.40 -9.20
CA PRO A 35 -4.04 -14.63 -8.71
C PRO A 35 -3.01 -15.57 -8.05
N GLU A 36 -1.73 -15.44 -8.40
CA GLU A 36 -0.62 -16.17 -7.76
C GLU A 36 -0.54 -15.90 -6.25
N LEU A 37 -1.09 -14.79 -5.74
CA LEU A 37 -1.10 -14.50 -4.30
C LEU A 37 -2.18 -15.25 -3.51
N LYS A 38 -3.08 -15.97 -4.18
CA LYS A 38 -4.02 -16.89 -3.51
C LYS A 38 -3.31 -18.07 -2.86
N THR A 39 -2.13 -18.41 -3.38
CA THR A 39 -1.29 -19.49 -2.88
C THR A 39 0.14 -19.00 -2.78
N ILE A 40 0.60 -18.73 -1.56
CA ILE A 40 1.92 -18.18 -1.29
C ILE A 40 2.81 -19.29 -0.75
N ALA A 41 3.71 -19.79 -1.60
CA ALA A 41 4.83 -20.61 -1.16
C ALA A 41 5.93 -19.69 -0.58
N PHE A 42 6.25 -19.87 0.71
CA PHE A 42 7.22 -19.06 1.41
C PHE A 42 8.40 -19.91 1.88
N LYS A 43 9.60 -19.33 1.80
CA LYS A 43 10.81 -19.96 2.35
C LYS A 43 10.90 -19.77 3.86
N ASN A 44 10.52 -18.60 4.34
CA ASN A 44 10.54 -18.26 5.76
C ASN A 44 9.33 -17.40 6.12
N MET A 45 8.66 -17.74 7.22
CA MET A 45 7.65 -16.91 7.86
C MET A 45 7.86 -16.97 9.37
N GLY A 46 8.06 -15.83 10.01
CA GLY A 46 8.32 -15.82 11.44
C GLY A 46 8.08 -14.47 12.06
N GLY A 47 8.08 -14.46 13.38
CA GLY A 47 7.95 -13.24 14.15
C GLY A 47 7.51 -13.48 15.58
N LYS A 48 6.90 -12.45 16.15
CA LYS A 48 6.55 -12.40 17.58
C LYS A 48 5.08 -12.15 17.76
N ILE A 49 4.49 -12.88 18.70
CA ILE A 49 3.10 -12.77 19.09
C ILE A 49 3.08 -12.38 20.58
N LYS A 50 2.26 -11.39 20.92
CA LYS A 50 2.04 -10.96 22.29
C LYS A 50 0.56 -10.80 22.57
N LEU A 51 0.02 -11.62 23.47
CA LEU A 51 -1.31 -11.43 24.03
C LEU A 51 -1.29 -10.26 25.01
N LEU A 52 -2.10 -9.26 24.69
CA LEU A 52 -2.37 -8.08 25.50
C LEU A 52 -3.65 -8.30 26.32
N LYS A 53 -3.78 -7.55 27.40
CA LYS A 53 -5.02 -7.52 28.20
C LYS A 53 -6.21 -7.08 27.34
N GLY A 54 -7.36 -7.70 27.57
CA GLY A 54 -8.59 -7.41 26.83
C GLY A 54 -8.72 -8.18 25.51
N GLY A 55 -8.04 -9.31 25.36
CA GLY A 55 -8.22 -10.21 24.21
C GLY A 55 -7.65 -9.67 22.91
N LYS A 56 -6.61 -8.83 22.98
CA LYS A 56 -5.91 -8.30 21.79
C LYS A 56 -4.58 -9.02 21.63
N VAL A 57 -4.31 -9.52 20.44
CA VAL A 57 -3.06 -10.18 20.09
C VAL A 57 -2.26 -9.23 19.21
N LYS A 58 -1.16 -8.68 19.74
CA LYS A 58 -0.20 -7.95 18.91
C LYS A 58 0.66 -8.97 18.18
N LEU A 59 0.77 -8.83 16.87
CA LEU A 59 1.63 -9.67 16.06
C LEU A 59 2.61 -8.80 15.27
N ASN A 60 3.85 -9.26 15.24
CA ASN A 60 4.89 -8.78 14.35
C ASN A 60 5.32 -9.97 13.51
N THR A 61 5.26 -9.86 12.19
CA THR A 61 5.46 -11.01 11.29
C THR A 61 6.19 -10.57 10.05
N THR A 62 7.16 -11.36 9.63
CA THR A 62 7.85 -11.23 8.35
C THR A 62 7.70 -12.52 7.58
N LEU A 63 7.44 -12.39 6.28
CA LEU A 63 7.30 -13.46 5.32
C LEU A 63 8.23 -13.21 4.13
N SER A 64 8.93 -14.24 3.71
CA SER A 64 9.82 -14.24 2.55
C SER A 64 9.42 -15.35 1.59
N ALA A 65 8.97 -14.96 0.41
CA ALA A 65 8.54 -15.84 -0.68
C ALA A 65 9.34 -15.53 -1.95
N GLN A 66 9.23 -16.41 -2.96
CA GLN A 66 9.90 -16.19 -4.22
C GLN A 66 9.34 -14.95 -4.93
N GLY A 67 10.16 -13.91 -5.04
CA GLY A 67 9.79 -12.65 -5.68
C GLY A 67 8.91 -11.72 -4.86
N LEU A 68 8.63 -12.04 -3.59
CA LEU A 68 7.79 -11.24 -2.69
C LEU A 68 8.29 -11.34 -1.25
N THR A 69 8.41 -10.21 -0.56
CA THR A 69 8.53 -10.20 0.90
C THR A 69 7.37 -9.41 1.49
N ALA A 70 6.84 -9.85 2.62
CA ALA A 70 5.76 -9.18 3.32
C ALA A 70 6.12 -9.02 4.79
N SER A 71 5.72 -7.90 5.38
CA SER A 71 5.87 -7.65 6.81
C SER A 71 4.61 -7.00 7.36
N THR A 72 4.30 -7.30 8.62
CA THR A 72 3.17 -6.70 9.31
C THR A 72 3.48 -6.52 10.80
N ASP A 73 3.07 -5.38 11.34
CA ASP A 73 3.06 -5.09 12.78
C ASP A 73 1.66 -4.64 13.16
N GLY A 74 0.81 -5.60 13.52
CA GLY A 74 -0.62 -5.40 13.64
C GLY A 74 -1.20 -5.96 14.92
N THR A 75 -2.52 -5.89 15.02
CA THR A 75 -3.28 -6.47 16.12
C THR A 75 -4.41 -7.31 15.56
N VAL A 76 -4.63 -8.48 16.15
CA VAL A 76 -5.79 -9.34 15.92
C VAL A 76 -6.48 -9.50 17.25
N ASN A 77 -7.78 -9.21 17.31
CA ASN A 77 -8.55 -9.48 18.51
C ASN A 77 -8.99 -10.96 18.53
N LEU A 78 -9.23 -11.53 19.71
CA LEU A 78 -9.68 -12.91 19.86
C LEU A 78 -11.09 -13.17 19.29
N ASP A 79 -11.87 -12.12 19.02
CA ASP A 79 -13.12 -12.16 18.27
C ASP A 79 -12.91 -12.21 16.74
N GLY A 80 -11.65 -12.25 16.29
CA GLY A 80 -11.29 -12.33 14.88
C GLY A 80 -11.22 -10.98 14.16
N VAL A 81 -11.38 -9.85 14.86
CA VAL A 81 -11.21 -8.52 14.24
C VAL A 81 -9.74 -8.27 13.92
N LEU A 82 -9.48 -7.96 12.66
CA LEU A 82 -8.15 -7.71 12.12
C LEU A 82 -7.85 -6.21 12.07
N ASN A 83 -6.64 -5.84 12.46
CA ASN A 83 -6.05 -4.53 12.21
C ASN A 83 -4.57 -4.70 11.89
N LEU A 84 -4.29 -5.09 10.64
CA LEU A 84 -2.97 -5.47 10.17
C LEU A 84 -2.50 -4.48 9.10
N PRO A 85 -1.60 -3.54 9.43
CA PRO A 85 -0.84 -2.84 8.41
C PRO A 85 0.13 -3.84 7.79
N VAL A 86 0.03 -4.06 6.49
CA VAL A 86 0.86 -4.99 5.75
C VAL A 86 1.70 -4.21 4.74
N GLU A 87 3.01 -4.37 4.80
CA GLU A 87 3.93 -3.89 3.78
C GLU A 87 4.37 -5.07 2.92
N ILE A 88 4.19 -4.95 1.60
CA ILE A 88 4.58 -5.99 0.64
C ILE A 88 5.61 -5.40 -0.32
N ASN A 89 6.79 -5.99 -0.39
CA ASN A 89 7.78 -5.69 -1.41
C ASN A 89 7.68 -6.72 -2.53
N ILE A 90 7.43 -6.23 -3.74
CA ILE A 90 7.24 -7.08 -4.92
C ILE A 90 8.43 -6.88 -5.85
N SER A 91 9.06 -7.98 -6.25
CA SER A 91 10.11 -8.00 -7.27
C SER A 91 9.59 -7.52 -8.62
N GLN A 92 10.49 -7.02 -9.48
CA GLN A 92 10.11 -6.53 -10.80
C GLN A 92 9.37 -7.59 -11.65
N GLY A 93 9.78 -8.86 -11.56
CA GLY A 93 9.14 -9.97 -12.29
C GLY A 93 7.67 -10.16 -11.93
N LEU A 94 7.34 -10.16 -10.62
CA LEU A 94 5.95 -10.23 -10.16
C LEU A 94 5.19 -8.91 -10.41
N ALA A 95 5.86 -7.76 -10.31
CA ALA A 95 5.23 -6.47 -10.55
C ALA A 95 4.73 -6.30 -11.99
N GLN A 96 5.37 -6.93 -12.97
CA GLN A 96 4.91 -6.91 -14.37
C GLN A 96 3.57 -7.65 -14.57
N LYS A 97 3.31 -8.69 -13.76
CA LYS A 97 2.11 -9.53 -13.82
C LYS A 97 0.87 -8.89 -13.17
N ILE A 98 1.05 -7.79 -12.43
CA ILE A 98 -0.05 -7.05 -11.80
C ILE A 98 -0.97 -6.47 -12.87
N ARG A 99 -2.24 -6.88 -12.84
CA ARG A 99 -3.26 -6.46 -13.81
C ARG A 99 -3.85 -5.08 -13.49
N ASN A 100 -3.78 -4.66 -12.22
CA ASN A 100 -4.29 -3.38 -11.80
C ASN A 100 -3.42 -2.23 -12.33
N LYS A 101 -3.94 -1.48 -13.31
CA LYS A 101 -3.21 -0.40 -14.02
C LYS A 101 -2.71 0.71 -13.08
N THR A 102 -3.48 1.04 -12.04
CA THR A 102 -3.11 2.08 -11.06
C THR A 102 -1.92 1.63 -10.22
N LEU A 103 -1.96 0.38 -9.75
CA LEU A 103 -0.86 -0.21 -9.00
C LEU A 103 0.37 -0.44 -9.87
N LYS A 104 0.19 -0.90 -11.12
CA LYS A 104 1.29 -1.07 -12.08
C LYS A 104 2.04 0.24 -12.33
N LYS A 105 1.34 1.38 -12.49
CA LYS A 105 1.96 2.71 -12.59
C LYS A 105 2.67 3.14 -11.31
N LEU A 106 2.07 2.84 -10.15
CA LEU A 106 2.65 3.16 -8.84
C LEU A 106 3.96 2.40 -8.58
N LEU A 107 4.00 1.13 -8.97
CA LEU A 107 5.14 0.22 -8.81
C LEU A 107 6.23 0.48 -9.86
N ALA A 108 5.86 0.89 -11.08
CA ALA A 108 6.82 1.25 -12.13
C ALA A 108 7.54 2.57 -11.87
N ALA A 109 6.94 3.48 -11.08
CA ALA A 109 7.52 4.79 -10.78
C ALA A 109 8.69 4.75 -9.77
N LYS A 110 8.96 3.61 -9.15
CA LYS A 110 10.11 3.40 -8.26
C LYS A 110 11.00 2.30 -8.87
N ASN A 111 12.05 2.71 -9.57
CA ASN A 111 13.12 1.82 -10.01
C ASN A 111 13.65 1.01 -8.81
N GLY A 112 13.51 -0.32 -8.84
CA GLY A 112 14.20 -1.21 -7.88
C GLY A 112 13.34 -2.04 -6.91
N GLY A 113 12.05 -2.25 -7.19
CA GLY A 113 11.17 -3.03 -6.30
C GLY A 113 10.40 -2.10 -5.37
N THR A 114 9.09 -2.30 -5.30
CA THR A 114 8.22 -1.33 -4.62
C THR A 114 7.53 -1.97 -3.42
N ALA A 115 7.80 -1.40 -2.26
CA ALA A 115 7.01 -1.58 -1.05
C ALA A 115 5.62 -0.96 -1.25
N VAL A 116 4.57 -1.77 -1.20
CA VAL A 116 3.18 -1.31 -1.14
C VAL A 116 2.65 -1.54 0.26
N LYS A 117 2.11 -0.49 0.87
CA LYS A 117 1.48 -0.57 2.19
C LYS A 117 -0.02 -0.67 2.04
N PHE A 118 -0.58 -1.71 2.63
CA PHE A 118 -2.01 -1.96 2.73
C PHE A 118 -2.43 -1.98 4.19
N GLN A 119 -3.71 -1.70 4.41
CA GLN A 119 -4.38 -1.93 5.68
C GLN A 119 -5.33 -3.11 5.47
N VAL A 120 -5.14 -4.18 6.23
CA VAL A 120 -6.09 -5.30 6.32
C VAL A 120 -6.89 -5.10 7.61
N GLY A 121 -8.16 -4.75 7.44
CA GLY A 121 -9.14 -4.60 8.51
C GLY A 121 -10.27 -5.64 8.39
N GLY A 122 -11.36 -5.43 9.14
CA GLY A 122 -12.53 -6.31 9.10
C GLY A 122 -12.39 -7.49 10.05
N THR A 123 -13.04 -8.60 9.74
CA THR A 123 -12.92 -9.86 10.48
C THR A 123 -12.11 -10.87 9.69
N TYR A 124 -11.62 -11.92 10.33
CA TYR A 124 -10.90 -13.01 9.66
C TYR A 124 -11.71 -13.65 8.52
N ASP A 125 -13.02 -13.82 8.73
CA ASP A 125 -13.95 -14.39 7.74
C ASP A 125 -14.25 -13.43 6.58
N SER A 126 -14.29 -12.12 6.86
CA SER A 126 -14.58 -11.07 5.88
C SER A 126 -13.53 -9.96 5.93
N PRO A 127 -12.28 -10.24 5.51
CA PRO A 127 -11.21 -9.26 5.59
C PRO A 127 -11.41 -8.16 4.56
N ARG A 128 -11.18 -6.91 4.98
CA ARG A 128 -11.20 -5.74 4.10
C ARG A 128 -9.79 -5.26 3.88
N VAL A 129 -9.32 -5.35 2.65
CA VAL A 129 -7.98 -4.86 2.26
C VAL A 129 -8.13 -3.53 1.54
N ALA A 130 -7.44 -2.51 2.03
CA ALA A 130 -7.39 -1.20 1.41
C ALA A 130 -5.93 -0.72 1.29
N LEU A 131 -5.64 0.13 0.31
CA LEU A 131 -4.35 0.84 0.28
C LEU A 131 -4.26 1.76 1.51
N ALA A 132 -3.09 1.80 2.14
CA ALA A 132 -2.91 2.63 3.33
C ALA A 132 -3.17 4.13 3.00
N PRO A 133 -3.87 4.89 3.88
CA PRO A 133 -4.16 6.30 3.65
C PRO A 133 -2.91 7.16 3.41
N SER A 134 -1.77 6.78 3.99
CA SER A 134 -0.47 7.43 3.75
C SER A 134 -0.02 7.29 2.28
N PHE A 135 -0.32 6.17 1.64
CA PHE A 135 -0.08 5.95 0.21
C PHE A 135 -1.07 6.73 -0.66
N ILE A 136 -2.35 6.77 -0.27
CA ILE A 136 -3.39 7.55 -0.96
C ILE A 136 -3.09 9.05 -0.86
N LYS A 137 -2.72 9.57 0.32
CA LYS A 137 -2.37 10.98 0.54
C LYS A 137 -1.09 11.38 -0.21
N ALA A 138 -0.11 10.48 -0.31
CA ALA A 138 1.08 10.69 -1.15
C ALA A 138 0.73 10.73 -2.64
N GLN A 139 -0.19 9.88 -3.12
CA GLN A 139 -0.67 9.89 -4.50
C GLN A 139 -1.53 11.13 -4.79
N ALA A 140 -2.43 11.51 -3.89
CA ALA A 140 -3.24 12.72 -4.00
C ALA A 140 -2.37 13.98 -4.05
N ARG A 141 -1.37 14.09 -3.16
CA ARG A 141 -0.40 15.19 -3.21
C ARG A 141 0.42 15.21 -4.50
N ARG A 142 0.83 14.04 -5.02
CA ARG A 142 1.55 13.94 -6.31
C ARG A 142 0.67 14.28 -7.50
N ALA A 143 -0.57 13.83 -7.53
CA ALA A 143 -1.54 14.12 -8.60
C ALA A 143 -1.94 15.60 -8.61
N VAL A 144 -2.11 16.21 -7.43
CA VAL A 144 -2.36 17.66 -7.30
C VAL A 144 -1.13 18.44 -7.75
N LYS A 145 0.09 18.06 -7.31
CA LYS A 145 1.32 18.73 -7.79
C LYS A 145 1.49 18.60 -9.31
N ALA A 146 1.24 17.43 -9.89
CA ALA A 146 1.34 17.22 -11.34
C ALA A 146 0.33 18.08 -12.11
N LYS A 147 -0.94 18.13 -11.67
CA LYS A 147 -1.97 18.97 -12.30
C LYS A 147 -1.72 20.47 -12.12
N VAL A 148 -1.22 20.90 -10.96
CA VAL A 148 -0.87 22.31 -10.71
C VAL A 148 0.30 22.74 -11.58
N VAL A 149 1.34 21.91 -11.71
CA VAL A 149 2.46 22.19 -12.61
C VAL A 149 2.00 22.22 -14.07
N GLU A 150 1.19 21.27 -14.53
CA GLU A 150 0.64 21.29 -15.90
C GLU A 150 -0.26 22.50 -16.19
N GLN A 151 -1.00 23.00 -15.19
CA GLN A 151 -1.83 24.19 -15.34
C GLN A 151 -1.00 25.48 -15.29
N LEU A 152 0.02 25.58 -14.43
CA LEU A 152 0.96 26.70 -14.45
C LEU A 152 1.75 26.74 -15.76
N ASP A 153 2.23 25.60 -16.28
CA ASP A 153 2.97 25.54 -17.55
C ASP A 153 2.10 26.00 -18.73
N LYS A 154 0.79 25.65 -18.73
CA LYS A 154 -0.18 26.11 -19.72
C LYS A 154 -0.51 27.60 -19.61
N VAL A 155 -0.55 28.17 -18.40
CA VAL A 155 -0.80 29.60 -18.20
C VAL A 155 0.43 30.42 -18.57
N ILE A 156 1.64 29.99 -18.16
CA ILE A 156 2.90 30.66 -18.48
C ILE A 156 3.19 30.61 -19.99
N LYS A 157 2.93 29.49 -20.67
CA LYS A 157 3.06 29.41 -22.14
C LYS A 157 2.00 30.22 -22.90
N LYS A 158 0.84 30.49 -22.29
CA LYS A 158 -0.20 31.34 -22.89
C LYS A 158 0.14 32.83 -22.73
N ASP A 159 0.82 33.21 -21.66
CA ASP A 159 1.24 34.60 -21.40
C ASP A 159 2.45 35.03 -22.27
N SER A 160 3.37 34.11 -22.61
CA SER A 160 4.49 34.42 -23.52
C SER A 160 4.08 34.66 -24.99
N LYS A 161 2.82 34.42 -25.38
CA LYS A 161 2.27 34.85 -26.69
C LYS A 161 1.48 36.17 -26.62
N ALA A 162 1.19 36.71 -25.43
CA ALA A 162 0.45 37.97 -25.25
C ALA A 162 1.36 39.20 -25.06
N ALA A 163 2.68 39.01 -24.91
CA ALA A 163 3.67 40.09 -24.85
C ALA A 163 3.98 40.76 -26.21
N GLY A 164 3.14 40.56 -27.24
CA GLY A 164 3.17 41.28 -28.51
C GLY A 164 2.08 42.37 -28.66
N GLY A 165 1.05 42.37 -27.82
CA GLY A 165 -0.14 43.23 -28.00
C GLY A 165 -0.08 44.61 -27.33
N ILE A 166 0.83 44.81 -26.37
CA ILE A 166 0.87 46.06 -25.58
C ILE A 166 1.54 47.21 -26.36
N LYS A 167 2.25 46.91 -27.46
CA LYS A 167 2.91 47.94 -28.28
C LYS A 167 1.99 48.72 -29.24
N LEU A 168 0.74 48.30 -29.42
CA LEU A 168 -0.19 48.92 -30.38
C LEU A 168 -1.13 49.97 -29.75
N LEU A 169 -1.36 49.93 -28.44
CA LEU A 169 -2.27 50.88 -27.76
C LEU A 169 -1.60 52.17 -27.30
N LYS A 170 -0.25 52.21 -27.28
CA LYS A 170 0.51 53.43 -26.93
C LYS A 170 0.62 54.44 -28.08
N GLY A 171 0.25 54.07 -29.31
CA GLY A 171 0.29 54.94 -30.49
C GLY A 171 -1.02 55.66 -30.83
N LEU A 172 -2.10 55.42 -30.06
CA LEU A 172 -3.44 56.01 -30.33
C LEU A 172 -3.90 57.06 -29.30
N PHE A 173 -3.10 57.35 -28.28
CA PHE A 173 -3.42 58.33 -27.24
C PHE A 173 -2.30 59.36 -27.00
N GLY A 174 -1.48 59.60 -28.02
CA GLY A 174 -0.43 60.62 -27.99
C GLY A 174 -0.59 61.58 -29.16
N GLN A 175 -1.47 62.57 -29.00
CA GLN A 175 -1.34 63.87 -29.64
C GLN A 175 -1.59 64.93 -28.57
#